data_AF-A0A7X4DYX7-F1
#
_entry.id   AF-A0A7X4DYX7-F1
#
_cell.length_a   1.000
_cell.length_b   1.000
_cell.length_c   1.000
_cell.angle_alpha   90.00
_cell.angle_beta   90.00
_cell.angle_gamma   90.00
#
_symmetry.space_group_name_H-M   'P 1'
#
loop_
_entity.id
_entity.type
_entity.pdbx_description
1 polymer ?
#
loop_
_entity_poly.entity_id
_entity_poly.type
_entity_poly.pdbx_seq_one_letter_code
_entity_poly.pdbx_strand_id
1 'polypeptide(L)'
;MRTAAPERPRVISCAVAGLGSMLPWCGLLLGVQAVLLLPWPSDAYLVPSWWLWWAANDLGFILPFLLFSAGVRLTRVMGYSRRLLPTAIGLALAVGAVSYYLAAWGAPELESRYWDTLGEETVGQREFGAATPPGIIENLRAVENNPPSRYSLQVANPLQNPPNVLRWYLHLPFAMAVFGLLNALAGVLAAQLTENLGRGPRRNTLLALGVLGGLAFMGILALAGPVAPFLRDGTMRSGILGAWIPLVVPILLCMVLFGIARRRYVYV
;
A
#
# COMPACT_ATOMS: atom_id res chain seq x y z
N MET A 1 -15.79 52.95 -18.72
CA MET A 1 -16.46 51.92 -17.91
C MET A 1 -16.16 50.55 -18.51
N ARG A 2 -15.30 49.75 -17.87
CA ARG A 2 -15.05 48.36 -18.28
C ARG A 2 -15.99 47.47 -17.46
N THR A 3 -16.89 46.77 -18.14
CA THR A 3 -17.79 45.78 -17.56
C THR A 3 -16.99 44.57 -17.10
N ALA A 4 -17.09 44.25 -15.80
CA ALA A 4 -16.51 43.04 -15.23
C ALA A 4 -17.25 41.82 -15.81
N ALA A 5 -16.50 40.91 -16.44
CA ALA A 5 -17.04 39.63 -16.88
C ALA A 5 -17.43 38.78 -15.65
N PRO A 6 -18.56 38.07 -15.69
CA PRO A 6 -19.02 37.27 -14.55
C PRO A 6 -18.05 36.12 -14.27
N GLU A 7 -17.58 36.03 -13.01
CA GLU A 7 -16.81 34.90 -12.51
C GLU A 7 -17.61 33.61 -12.69
N ARG A 8 -17.17 32.74 -13.61
CA ARG A 8 -17.70 31.37 -13.69
C ARG A 8 -17.47 30.67 -12.34
N PRO A 9 -18.45 29.91 -11.82
CA PRO A 9 -18.32 29.25 -10.53
C PRO A 9 -17.20 28.21 -10.57
N ARG A 10 -16.07 28.53 -9.94
CA ARG A 10 -14.87 27.66 -9.78
C ARG A 10 -15.14 26.36 -9.04
N VAL A 11 -16.37 26.11 -8.59
CA VAL A 11 -16.80 24.95 -7.81
C VAL A 11 -16.94 23.70 -8.70
N ILE A 12 -17.51 23.83 -9.90
CA ILE A 12 -17.72 22.69 -10.82
C ILE A 12 -16.38 22.11 -11.30
N SER A 13 -15.37 22.96 -11.48
CA SER A 13 -14.02 22.55 -11.89
C SER A 13 -13.27 21.76 -10.80
N CYS A 14 -13.65 21.88 -9.51
CA CYS A 14 -13.02 21.10 -8.42
C CYS A 14 -13.47 19.65 -8.41
N ALA A 15 -14.79 19.44 -8.55
CA ALA A 15 -15.38 18.11 -8.53
C ALA A 15 -14.85 17.32 -9.73
N VAL A 16 -14.77 17.94 -10.89
CA VAL A 16 -14.24 17.32 -12.13
C VAL A 16 -12.74 17.00 -12.03
N ALA A 17 -11.92 17.83 -11.38
CA ALA A 17 -10.50 17.53 -11.17
C ALA A 17 -10.27 16.39 -10.15
N GLY A 18 -11.06 16.36 -9.07
CA GLY A 18 -11.04 15.26 -8.09
C GLY A 18 -11.50 13.94 -8.71
N LEU A 19 -12.68 13.93 -9.35
CA LEU A 19 -13.23 12.77 -10.07
C LEU A 19 -12.31 12.32 -11.21
N GLY A 20 -11.77 13.26 -12.00
CA GLY A 20 -10.83 12.96 -13.09
C GLY A 20 -9.56 12.27 -12.63
N SER A 21 -9.09 12.57 -11.42
CA SER A 21 -7.92 11.90 -10.82
C SER A 21 -8.25 10.54 -10.19
N MET A 22 -9.49 10.30 -9.78
CA MET A 22 -9.95 9.03 -9.18
C MET A 22 -10.41 8.02 -10.23
N LEU A 23 -10.94 8.48 -11.37
CA LEU A 23 -11.47 7.64 -12.45
C LEU A 23 -10.49 6.57 -12.97
N PRO A 24 -9.19 6.85 -13.19
CA PRO A 24 -8.23 5.81 -13.58
C PRO A 24 -8.07 4.72 -12.52
N TRP A 25 -8.13 5.09 -11.23
CA TRP A 25 -7.99 4.15 -10.11
C TRP A 25 -9.26 3.34 -9.89
N CYS A 26 -10.43 3.96 -10.02
CA CYS A 26 -11.70 3.24 -10.05
C CYS A 26 -11.78 2.28 -11.25
N GLY A 27 -11.30 2.71 -12.42
CA GLY A 27 -11.20 1.86 -13.61
C GLY A 27 -10.24 0.70 -13.39
N LEU A 28 -9.12 0.92 -12.70
CA LEU A 28 -8.18 -0.16 -12.33
C LEU A 28 -8.79 -1.12 -11.30
N LEU A 29 -9.49 -0.61 -10.27
CA LEU A 29 -10.23 -1.45 -9.31
C LEU A 29 -11.29 -2.31 -10.01
N LEU A 30 -12.12 -1.69 -10.86
CA LEU A 30 -13.16 -2.39 -11.62
C LEU A 30 -12.56 -3.37 -12.62
N GLY A 31 -11.44 -3.02 -13.26
CA GLY A 31 -10.72 -3.91 -14.17
C GLY A 31 -10.18 -5.14 -13.45
N VAL A 32 -9.52 -4.95 -12.30
CA VAL A 32 -9.02 -6.07 -11.47
C VAL A 32 -10.18 -6.90 -10.95
N GLN A 33 -11.26 -6.28 -10.47
CA GLN A 33 -12.45 -6.99 -9.99
C GLN A 33 -13.14 -7.77 -11.11
N ALA A 34 -13.23 -7.22 -12.32
CA ALA A 34 -13.76 -7.92 -13.49
C ALA A 34 -12.90 -9.13 -13.87
N VAL A 35 -11.56 -9.02 -13.77
CA VAL A 35 -10.64 -10.16 -13.95
C VAL A 35 -10.87 -11.24 -12.89
N LEU A 36 -11.10 -10.85 -11.64
CA LEU A 36 -11.37 -11.79 -10.54
C LEU A 36 -12.76 -12.45 -10.63
N LEU A 37 -13.76 -11.76 -11.19
CA LEU A 37 -15.13 -12.27 -11.31
C LEU A 37 -15.39 -13.08 -12.60
N LEU A 38 -14.47 -13.07 -13.56
CA LEU A 38 -14.61 -13.87 -14.78
C LEU A 38 -14.60 -15.36 -14.42
N PRO A 39 -15.63 -16.14 -14.82
CA PRO A 39 -15.61 -17.60 -14.67
C PRO A 39 -14.48 -18.15 -15.53
N TRP A 40 -13.47 -18.73 -14.88
CA TRP A 40 -12.31 -19.31 -15.56
C TRP A 40 -12.70 -20.69 -16.10
N PRO A 41 -12.52 -20.95 -17.41
CA PRO A 41 -12.82 -22.26 -18.00
C PRO A 41 -11.89 -23.32 -17.39
N SER A 42 -12.48 -24.46 -16.98
CA SER A 42 -11.79 -25.54 -16.27
C SER A 42 -10.70 -26.23 -17.10
N ASP A 43 -10.74 -26.12 -18.43
CA ASP A 43 -10.01 -27.05 -19.31
C ASP A 43 -9.03 -26.37 -20.29
N ALA A 44 -8.69 -25.09 -20.12
CA ALA A 44 -7.81 -24.39 -21.08
C ALA A 44 -6.61 -23.70 -20.41
N TYR A 45 -5.49 -24.42 -20.45
CA TYR A 45 -4.11 -23.96 -20.54
C TYR A 45 -3.88 -22.45 -20.85
N LEU A 46 -2.92 -21.85 -20.11
CA LEU A 46 -1.96 -20.82 -20.56
C LEU A 46 -2.36 -19.34 -20.57
N VAL A 47 -3.17 -18.85 -19.62
CA VAL A 47 -2.77 -17.56 -19.01
C VAL A 47 -2.10 -17.94 -17.71
N PRO A 48 -0.78 -17.77 -17.56
CA PRO A 48 -0.16 -18.18 -16.32
C PRO A 48 -0.69 -17.30 -15.18
N SER A 49 -1.67 -17.77 -14.42
CA SER A 49 -2.22 -17.05 -13.25
C SER A 49 -1.12 -16.64 -12.28
N TRP A 50 0.03 -17.32 -12.32
CA TRP A 50 1.25 -16.92 -11.64
C TRP A 50 1.70 -15.48 -11.99
N TRP A 51 1.69 -15.03 -13.25
CA TRP A 51 2.13 -13.67 -13.57
C TRP A 51 1.12 -12.62 -13.11
N LEU A 52 -0.18 -12.94 -13.14
CA LEU A 52 -1.23 -12.08 -12.60
C LEU A 52 -1.11 -11.95 -11.09
N TRP A 53 -0.84 -13.05 -10.41
CA TRP A 53 -0.55 -13.08 -8.97
C TRP A 53 0.69 -12.24 -8.63
N TRP A 54 1.82 -12.48 -9.30
CA TRP A 54 3.05 -11.69 -9.13
C TRP A 54 2.78 -10.20 -9.40
N ALA A 55 2.09 -9.87 -10.48
CA ALA A 55 1.74 -8.49 -10.80
C ALA A 55 0.85 -7.87 -9.72
N ALA A 56 -0.18 -8.57 -9.23
CA ALA A 56 -1.05 -8.07 -8.18
C ALA A 56 -0.28 -7.85 -6.87
N ASN A 57 0.57 -8.79 -6.49
CA ASN A 57 1.41 -8.72 -5.30
C ASN A 57 2.42 -7.56 -5.38
N ASP A 58 3.17 -7.48 -6.48
CA ASP A 58 4.17 -6.44 -6.71
C ASP A 58 3.53 -5.05 -6.82
N LEU A 59 2.40 -4.91 -7.51
CA LEU A 59 1.67 -3.64 -7.60
C LEU A 59 1.09 -3.24 -6.25
N GLY A 60 0.48 -4.18 -5.52
CA GLY A 60 0.00 -3.96 -4.16
C GLY A 60 1.09 -3.43 -3.24
N PHE A 61 2.32 -3.92 -3.42
CA PHE A 61 3.49 -3.53 -2.65
C PHE A 61 4.16 -2.21 -3.12
N ILE A 62 4.28 -1.97 -4.44
CA ILE A 62 5.02 -0.84 -5.02
C ILE A 62 4.21 0.48 -4.99
N LEU A 63 2.89 0.41 -5.15
CA LEU A 63 2.02 1.59 -5.26
C LEU A 63 2.20 2.61 -4.11
N PRO A 64 2.28 2.20 -2.83
CA PRO A 64 2.57 3.10 -1.71
C PRO A 64 3.88 3.90 -1.84
N PHE A 65 4.91 3.36 -2.50
CA PHE A 65 6.18 4.07 -2.71
C PHE A 65 6.06 5.10 -3.84
N LEU A 66 5.30 4.78 -4.89
CA LEU A 66 5.05 5.70 -6.00
C LEU A 66 4.30 6.96 -5.55
N LEU A 67 3.51 6.88 -4.48
CA LEU A 67 2.77 8.02 -3.93
C LEU A 67 3.68 9.18 -3.50
N PHE A 68 4.94 8.94 -3.13
CA PHE A 68 5.91 10.02 -2.91
C PHE A 68 6.10 10.85 -4.18
N SER A 69 6.39 10.19 -5.31
CA SER A 69 6.57 10.86 -6.60
C SER A 69 5.28 11.56 -7.06
N ALA A 70 4.12 10.99 -6.76
CA ALA A 70 2.83 11.60 -7.05
C ALA A 70 2.62 12.89 -6.26
N GLY A 71 2.95 12.90 -4.96
CA GLY A 71 2.95 14.11 -4.13
C GLY A 71 3.86 15.19 -4.69
N VAL A 72 5.08 14.84 -5.11
CA VAL A 72 6.02 15.78 -5.76
C VAL A 72 5.46 16.33 -7.08
N ARG A 73 4.84 15.50 -7.90
CA ARG A 73 4.27 15.92 -9.19
C ARG A 73 3.05 16.82 -8.99
N LEU A 74 2.24 16.55 -7.98
CA LEU A 74 1.04 17.31 -7.67
C LEU A 74 1.35 18.77 -7.37
N THR A 75 2.45 19.05 -6.66
CA THR A 75 2.87 20.44 -6.39
C THR A 75 3.25 21.21 -7.66
N ARG A 76 3.80 20.52 -8.68
CA ARG A 76 4.13 21.16 -9.97
C ARG A 76 2.89 21.49 -10.79
N VAL A 77 1.86 20.65 -10.72
CA VAL A 77 0.62 20.83 -11.49
C VAL A 77 -0.31 21.84 -10.82
N MET A 78 -0.45 21.74 -9.49
CA MET A 78 -1.45 22.52 -8.74
C MET A 78 -0.89 23.73 -8.00
N GLY A 79 0.44 23.90 -7.95
CA GLY A 79 1.10 24.91 -7.12
C GLY A 79 0.71 24.80 -5.64
N TYR A 80 0.89 25.90 -4.89
CA TYR A 80 0.49 26.00 -3.47
C TYR A 80 -0.96 26.41 -3.27
N SER A 81 -1.85 25.81 -4.06
CA SER A 81 -3.28 26.06 -3.91
C SER A 81 -3.83 25.42 -2.63
N ARG A 82 -4.91 26.00 -2.08
CA ARG A 82 -5.64 25.43 -0.93
C ARG A 82 -6.16 23.99 -1.17
N ARG A 83 -6.19 23.55 -2.43
CA ARG A 83 -6.68 22.23 -2.85
C ARG A 83 -5.59 21.16 -2.90
N LEU A 84 -4.32 21.56 -2.86
CA LEU A 84 -3.19 20.63 -2.96
C LEU A 84 -3.26 19.50 -1.94
N LEU A 85 -3.46 19.86 -0.67
CA LEU A 85 -3.49 18.89 0.43
C LEU A 85 -4.72 17.96 0.36
N PRO A 86 -5.97 18.46 0.22
CA PRO A 86 -7.12 17.60 -0.01
C PRO A 86 -6.98 16.65 -1.20
N THR A 87 -6.42 17.13 -2.33
CA THR A 87 -6.21 16.29 -3.52
C THR A 87 -5.13 15.24 -3.28
N ALA A 88 -4.03 15.57 -2.58
CA ALA A 88 -3.00 14.60 -2.21
C ALA A 88 -3.56 13.49 -1.32
N ILE A 89 -4.40 13.85 -0.33
CA ILE A 89 -5.06 12.89 0.56
C ILE A 89 -6.03 12.02 -0.24
N GLY A 90 -6.89 12.61 -1.08
CA GLY A 90 -7.85 11.86 -1.90
C GLY A 90 -7.18 10.87 -2.84
N LEU A 91 -6.10 11.29 -3.51
CA LEU A 91 -5.28 10.41 -4.36
C LEU A 91 -4.64 9.28 -3.55
N ALA A 92 -4.05 9.60 -2.41
CA ALA A 92 -3.43 8.60 -1.55
C ALA A 92 -4.44 7.57 -1.01
N LEU A 93 -5.64 8.01 -0.63
CA LEU A 93 -6.70 7.11 -0.19
C LEU A 93 -7.16 6.20 -1.34
N ALA A 94 -7.33 6.73 -2.55
CA ALA A 94 -7.72 5.92 -3.71
C ALA A 94 -6.65 4.87 -4.06
N VAL A 95 -5.38 5.28 -4.16
CA VAL A 95 -4.27 4.38 -4.46
C VAL A 95 -4.01 3.41 -3.30
N GLY A 96 -4.17 3.85 -2.06
CA GLY A 96 -4.08 3.00 -0.87
C GLY A 96 -5.17 1.94 -0.83
N ALA A 97 -6.40 2.28 -1.23
CA ALA A 97 -7.49 1.31 -1.36
C ALA A 97 -7.21 0.28 -2.47
N VAL A 98 -6.66 0.71 -3.61
CA VAL A 98 -6.20 -0.19 -4.68
C VAL A 98 -5.10 -1.12 -4.18
N SER A 99 -4.08 -0.57 -3.54
CA SER A 99 -2.95 -1.32 -2.97
C SER A 99 -3.43 -2.35 -1.95
N TYR A 100 -4.31 -1.94 -1.04
CA TYR A 100 -4.95 -2.82 -0.07
C TYR A 100 -5.74 -3.94 -0.76
N TYR A 101 -6.58 -3.60 -1.73
CA TYR A 101 -7.37 -4.59 -2.45
C TYR A 101 -6.49 -5.60 -3.17
N LEU A 102 -5.45 -5.15 -3.87
CA LEU A 102 -4.50 -6.03 -4.56
C LEU A 102 -3.74 -6.93 -3.58
N ALA A 103 -3.25 -6.39 -2.47
CA ALA A 103 -2.44 -7.14 -1.52
C ALA A 103 -3.26 -8.07 -0.61
N ALA A 104 -4.44 -7.65 -0.17
CA ALA A 104 -5.27 -8.41 0.78
C ALA A 104 -6.31 -9.32 0.10
N TRP A 105 -6.71 -9.03 -1.14
CA TRP A 105 -7.75 -9.80 -1.85
C TRP A 105 -7.24 -10.34 -3.18
N GLY A 106 -6.82 -9.47 -4.09
CA GLY A 106 -6.49 -9.84 -5.46
C GLY A 106 -5.39 -10.90 -5.55
N ALA A 107 -4.25 -10.66 -4.90
CA ALA A 107 -3.14 -11.60 -4.91
C ALA A 107 -3.49 -12.93 -4.18
N PRO A 108 -4.05 -12.95 -2.96
CA PRO A 108 -4.45 -14.20 -2.31
C PRO A 108 -5.46 -15.04 -3.10
N GLU A 109 -6.44 -14.41 -3.76
CA GLU A 109 -7.43 -15.09 -4.60
C GLU A 109 -6.80 -15.71 -5.85
N LEU A 110 -5.93 -14.96 -6.53
CA LEU A 110 -5.20 -15.45 -7.71
C LEU A 110 -4.24 -16.58 -7.35
N GLU A 111 -3.58 -16.47 -6.20
CA GLU A 111 -2.75 -17.54 -5.65
C GLU A 111 -3.58 -18.79 -5.37
N SER A 112 -4.73 -18.66 -4.69
CA SER A 112 -5.60 -19.80 -4.40
C SER A 112 -6.00 -20.55 -5.67
N ARG A 113 -6.48 -19.81 -6.67
CA ARG A 113 -6.88 -20.38 -7.96
C ARG A 113 -5.73 -21.03 -8.70
N TYR A 114 -4.53 -20.46 -8.64
CA TYR A 114 -3.34 -21.06 -9.23
C TYR A 114 -3.05 -22.44 -8.62
N TRP A 115 -3.10 -22.55 -7.30
CA TRP A 115 -2.88 -23.83 -6.63
C TRP A 115 -4.00 -24.84 -6.87
N ASP A 116 -5.25 -24.39 -6.94
CA ASP A 116 -6.39 -25.25 -7.31
C ASP A 116 -6.19 -25.86 -8.71
N THR A 117 -5.66 -25.08 -9.67
CA THR A 117 -5.38 -25.59 -11.03
C THR A 117 -4.26 -26.63 -11.10
N LEU A 118 -3.34 -26.63 -10.13
CA LEU A 118 -2.24 -27.60 -10.08
C LEU A 118 -2.67 -28.95 -9.49
N GLY A 119 -3.88 -29.04 -8.94
CA GLY A 119 -4.40 -30.27 -8.33
C GLY A 119 -3.53 -30.79 -7.18
N GLU A 120 -2.69 -29.94 -6.60
CA GLU A 120 -1.83 -30.33 -5.50
C GLU A 120 -2.68 -30.66 -4.26
N GLU A 121 -2.27 -31.69 -3.51
CA GLU A 121 -2.83 -32.08 -2.20
C GLU A 121 -2.83 -30.94 -1.16
N THR A 122 -2.23 -29.78 -1.47
CA THR A 122 -2.28 -28.55 -0.68
C THR A 122 -3.68 -27.99 -0.48
N VAL A 123 -4.68 -28.42 -1.26
CA VAL A 123 -6.11 -28.09 -1.03
C VAL A 123 -6.58 -28.55 0.35
N GLY A 124 -6.07 -29.69 0.85
CA GLY A 124 -6.38 -30.16 2.21
C GLY A 124 -5.78 -29.31 3.34
N GLN A 125 -4.83 -28.41 3.03
CA GLN A 125 -4.13 -27.57 3.99
C GLN A 125 -4.65 -26.12 4.02
N ARG A 126 -5.49 -25.73 3.06
CA ARG A 126 -6.23 -24.45 3.04
C ARG A 126 -7.71 -24.67 3.31
N GLU A 127 -7.99 -25.21 4.50
CA GLU A 127 -9.36 -25.52 4.96
C GLU A 127 -10.33 -24.33 4.87
N PHE A 128 -9.82 -23.11 5.05
CA PHE A 128 -10.59 -21.86 5.03
C PHE A 128 -10.44 -21.05 3.73
N GLY A 129 -9.97 -21.67 2.64
CA GLY A 129 -9.81 -21.04 1.33
C GLY A 129 -8.63 -20.08 1.22
N ALA A 130 -8.75 -19.07 0.35
CA ALA A 130 -7.71 -18.09 0.06
C ALA A 130 -7.31 -17.30 1.32
N ALA A 131 -6.04 -16.88 1.40
CA ALA A 131 -5.50 -16.07 2.51
C ALA A 131 -5.97 -14.59 2.47
N THR A 132 -7.27 -14.38 2.29
CA THR A 132 -7.95 -13.08 2.39
C THR A 132 -8.23 -12.73 3.87
N PRO A 133 -8.63 -11.49 4.22
CA PRO A 133 -8.90 -11.14 5.62
C PRO A 133 -9.87 -12.10 6.33
N PRO A 134 -11.02 -12.51 5.74
CA PRO A 134 -11.88 -13.53 6.34
C PRO A 134 -11.16 -14.88 6.54
N GLY A 135 -10.48 -15.40 5.52
CA GLY A 135 -9.75 -16.67 5.61
C GLY A 135 -8.62 -16.64 6.64
N ILE A 136 -7.90 -15.52 6.78
CA ILE A 136 -6.88 -15.33 7.82
C ILE A 136 -7.51 -15.31 9.22
N ILE A 137 -8.68 -14.69 9.39
CA ILE A 137 -9.39 -14.67 10.68
C ILE A 137 -9.85 -16.07 11.07
N GLU A 138 -10.37 -16.86 10.14
CA GLU A 138 -10.78 -18.24 10.39
C GLU A 138 -9.58 -19.14 10.71
N ASN A 139 -8.50 -19.05 9.94
CA ASN A 139 -7.23 -19.71 10.25
C ASN A 139 -6.73 -19.33 11.65
N LEU A 140 -6.77 -18.04 12.00
CA LEU A 140 -6.35 -17.56 13.32
C LEU A 140 -7.19 -18.21 14.43
N ARG A 141 -8.51 -18.25 14.28
CA ARG A 141 -9.40 -18.91 15.25
C ARG A 141 -9.11 -20.40 15.34
N ALA A 142 -8.88 -21.08 14.22
CA ALA A 142 -8.57 -22.50 14.20
C ALA A 142 -7.26 -22.81 14.93
N VAL A 143 -6.21 -22.05 14.67
CA VAL A 143 -4.90 -22.21 15.32
C VAL A 143 -4.96 -21.86 16.82
N GLU A 144 -5.74 -20.86 17.21
CA GLU A 144 -5.91 -20.51 18.63
C GLU A 144 -6.71 -21.56 19.40
N ASN A 145 -7.72 -22.16 18.76
CA ASN A 145 -8.54 -23.21 19.37
C ASN A 145 -7.81 -24.57 19.41
N ASN A 146 -7.00 -24.86 18.40
CA ASN A 146 -6.27 -26.12 18.24
C ASN A 146 -4.82 -25.84 17.83
N PRO A 147 -3.95 -25.41 18.77
CA PRO A 147 -2.58 -25.06 18.45
C PRO A 147 -1.80 -26.30 17.97
N PRO A 148 -1.04 -26.21 16.87
CA PRO A 148 -0.25 -27.32 16.36
C PRO A 148 0.89 -27.64 17.33
N SER A 149 1.36 -28.89 17.30
CA SER A 149 2.51 -29.32 18.11
C SER A 149 3.81 -28.59 17.75
N ARG A 150 3.92 -28.09 16.51
CA ARG A 150 5.03 -27.26 16.02
C ARG A 150 4.51 -26.17 15.11
N TYR A 151 5.00 -24.95 15.31
CA TYR A 151 4.78 -23.85 14.39
C TYR A 151 5.79 -23.85 13.24
N SER A 152 5.38 -23.28 12.11
CA SER A 152 6.14 -23.15 10.87
C SER A 152 5.75 -21.84 10.17
N LEU A 153 6.60 -21.34 9.27
CA LEU A 153 6.27 -20.24 8.35
C LEU A 153 6.05 -20.74 6.91
N GLN A 154 5.85 -22.05 6.73
CA GLN A 154 5.60 -22.63 5.42
C GLN A 154 4.29 -22.12 4.84
N VAL A 155 4.36 -21.51 3.66
CA VAL A 155 3.20 -20.95 2.94
C VAL A 155 2.15 -22.02 2.64
N ALA A 156 2.57 -23.25 2.39
CA ALA A 156 1.68 -24.38 2.11
C ALA A 156 0.82 -24.81 3.32
N ASN A 157 1.26 -24.51 4.55
CA ASN A 157 0.65 -24.98 5.80
C ASN A 157 0.19 -23.81 6.68
N PRO A 158 -0.89 -23.09 6.32
CA PRO A 158 -1.33 -21.90 7.04
C PRO A 158 -1.75 -22.19 8.49
N LEU A 159 -2.24 -23.39 8.81
CA LEU A 159 -2.56 -23.83 10.17
C LEU A 159 -1.34 -24.05 11.07
N GLN A 160 -0.14 -24.10 10.50
CA GLN A 160 1.10 -24.14 11.27
C GLN A 160 1.67 -22.74 11.53
N ASN A 161 1.08 -21.68 10.97
CA ASN A 161 1.55 -20.32 11.23
C ASN A 161 1.25 -19.91 12.68
N PRO A 162 2.21 -19.29 13.39
CA PRO A 162 1.92 -18.73 14.70
C PRO A 162 0.79 -17.69 14.64
N PRO A 163 -0.07 -17.58 15.67
CA PRO A 163 -1.17 -16.59 15.71
C PRO A 163 -0.72 -15.15 15.42
N ASN A 164 0.44 -14.76 15.94
CA ASN A 164 0.98 -13.42 15.71
C ASN A 164 1.47 -13.20 14.28
N VAL A 165 1.84 -14.24 13.55
CA VAL A 165 2.16 -14.13 12.12
C VAL A 165 0.88 -13.90 11.31
N LEU A 166 -0.20 -14.61 11.64
CA LEU A 166 -1.52 -14.39 11.03
C LEU A 166 -2.04 -12.96 11.29
N ARG A 167 -1.87 -12.45 12.52
CA ARG A 167 -2.16 -11.03 12.83
C ARG A 167 -1.31 -10.07 12.00
N TRP A 168 -0.03 -10.38 11.80
CA TRP A 168 0.84 -9.54 10.95
C TRP A 168 0.32 -9.48 9.51
N TYR A 169 -0.02 -10.63 8.91
CA TYR A 169 -0.60 -10.67 7.56
C TYR A 169 -1.91 -9.89 7.46
N LEU A 170 -2.75 -9.91 8.50
CA LEU A 170 -4.00 -9.13 8.53
C LEU A 170 -3.75 -7.62 8.56
N HIS A 171 -2.76 -7.15 9.31
CA HIS A 171 -2.51 -5.72 9.52
C HIS A 171 -1.59 -5.10 8.47
N LEU A 172 -0.69 -5.88 7.86
CA LEU A 172 0.31 -5.35 6.94
C LEU A 172 -0.28 -4.60 5.73
N PRO A 173 -1.27 -5.12 4.98
CA PRO A 173 -1.83 -4.41 3.84
C PRO A 173 -2.40 -3.04 4.23
N PHE A 174 -2.99 -2.95 5.43
CA PHE A 174 -3.51 -1.69 5.94
C PHE A 174 -2.38 -0.72 6.32
N ALA A 175 -1.33 -1.21 6.98
CA ALA A 175 -0.15 -0.40 7.27
C ALA A 175 0.50 0.12 5.97
N MET A 176 0.57 -0.69 4.91
CA MET A 176 1.06 -0.28 3.59
C MET A 176 0.21 0.83 2.95
N ALA A 177 -1.12 0.78 3.09
CA ALA A 177 -2.00 1.86 2.64
C ALA A 177 -1.74 3.17 3.40
N VAL A 178 -1.58 3.10 4.73
CA VAL A 178 -1.24 4.27 5.57
C VAL A 178 0.15 4.81 5.21
N PHE A 179 1.12 3.95 4.96
CA PHE A 179 2.44 4.33 4.45
C PHE A 179 2.34 5.13 3.15
N GLY A 180 1.50 4.69 2.22
CA GLY A 180 1.23 5.40 0.96
C GLY A 180 0.74 6.83 1.17
N LEU A 181 -0.20 7.03 2.10
CA LEU A 181 -0.68 8.35 2.49
C LEU A 181 0.44 9.23 3.04
N LEU A 182 1.25 8.70 3.97
CA LEU A 182 2.37 9.45 4.53
C LEU A 182 3.41 9.79 3.45
N ASN A 183 3.68 8.89 2.50
CA ASN A 183 4.57 9.16 1.38
C ASN A 183 4.06 10.26 0.47
N ALA A 184 2.76 10.28 0.15
CA ALA A 184 2.16 11.36 -0.64
C ALA A 184 2.37 12.72 0.03
N LEU A 185 2.13 12.79 1.34
CA LEU A 185 2.33 14.00 2.14
C LEU A 185 3.81 14.40 2.21
N ALA A 186 4.71 13.43 2.45
CA ALA A 186 6.15 13.65 2.45
C ALA A 186 6.63 14.19 1.09
N GLY A 187 6.12 13.66 -0.02
CA GLY A 187 6.42 14.13 -1.37
C GLY A 187 6.00 15.58 -1.61
N VAL A 188 4.81 15.97 -1.11
CA VAL A 188 4.34 17.37 -1.17
C VAL A 188 5.26 18.30 -0.38
N LEU A 189 5.57 17.94 0.88
CA LEU A 189 6.42 18.74 1.76
C LEU A 189 7.86 18.84 1.22
N ALA A 190 8.41 17.73 0.72
CA ALA A 190 9.74 17.70 0.12
C ALA A 190 9.81 18.59 -1.13
N ALA A 191 8.77 18.58 -1.97
CA ALA A 191 8.72 19.43 -3.15
C ALA A 191 8.62 20.92 -2.82
N GLN A 192 7.89 21.28 -1.76
CA GLN A 192 7.83 22.64 -1.22
C GLN A 192 9.21 23.13 -0.75
N LEU A 193 9.85 22.35 0.11
CA LEU A 193 11.13 22.71 0.72
C LEU A 193 12.29 22.82 -0.28
N THR A 194 12.19 22.11 -1.41
CA THR A 194 13.23 22.05 -2.44
C THR A 194 12.96 22.97 -3.63
N GLU A 195 11.92 23.80 -3.60
CA GLU A 195 11.56 24.66 -4.73
C GLU A 195 12.66 25.68 -5.07
N ASN A 196 13.28 26.27 -4.05
CA ASN A 196 14.34 27.28 -4.21
C ASN A 196 15.71 26.69 -4.60
N LEU A 197 15.82 25.37 -4.73
CA LEU A 197 17.06 24.72 -5.16
C LEU A 197 17.17 24.70 -6.69
N GLY A 198 18.41 24.77 -7.20
CA GLY A 198 18.69 24.51 -8.61
C GLY A 198 18.20 23.12 -9.05
N ARG A 199 17.97 22.93 -10.36
CA ARG A 199 17.35 21.71 -10.93
C ARG A 199 18.04 20.40 -10.51
N GLY A 200 19.38 20.37 -10.55
CA GLY A 200 20.18 19.20 -10.16
C GLY A 200 20.05 18.86 -8.67
N PRO A 201 20.43 19.77 -7.76
CA PRO A 201 20.28 19.57 -6.32
C PRO A 201 18.85 19.21 -5.91
N ARG A 202 17.83 19.86 -6.48
CA ARG A 202 16.42 19.54 -6.23
C ARG A 202 16.09 18.08 -6.56
N ARG A 203 16.47 17.60 -7.75
CA ARG A 203 16.23 16.22 -8.17
C ARG A 203 16.92 15.23 -7.23
N ASN A 204 18.18 15.47 -6.89
CA ASN A 204 18.96 14.59 -6.04
C ASN A 204 18.39 14.51 -4.62
N THR A 205 17.99 15.65 -4.03
CA THR A 205 17.33 15.67 -2.72
C THR A 205 16.01 14.92 -2.71
N LEU A 206 15.16 15.13 -3.72
CA LEU A 206 13.87 14.42 -3.82
C LEU A 206 14.07 12.91 -4.00
N LEU A 207 15.04 12.49 -4.82
CA LEU A 207 15.39 11.09 -4.99
C LEU A 207 15.92 10.49 -3.69
N ALA A 208 16.85 11.17 -3.02
CA ALA A 208 17.43 10.71 -1.76
C ALA A 208 16.36 10.54 -0.68
N LEU A 209 15.45 11.52 -0.52
CA LEU A 209 14.35 11.43 0.44
C LEU A 209 13.41 10.26 0.15
N GLY A 210 13.01 10.09 -1.11
CA GLY A 210 12.12 8.99 -1.50
C GLY A 210 12.77 7.61 -1.35
N VAL A 211 13.99 7.45 -1.86
CA VAL A 211 14.72 6.17 -1.83
C VAL A 211 15.16 5.80 -0.42
N LEU A 212 15.80 6.71 0.31
CA LEU A 212 16.24 6.41 1.69
C LEU A 212 15.06 6.21 2.63
N GLY A 213 13.98 6.98 2.46
CA GLY A 213 12.75 6.79 3.21
C GLY A 213 12.12 5.41 2.95
N GLY A 214 12.05 5.00 1.67
CA GLY A 214 11.55 3.68 1.29
C GLY A 214 12.43 2.53 1.79
N LEU A 215 13.76 2.65 1.66
CA LEU A 215 14.71 1.66 2.14
C LEU A 215 14.67 1.53 3.67
N ALA A 216 14.57 2.65 4.39
CA ALA A 216 14.45 2.63 5.85
C ALA A 216 13.15 1.96 6.30
N PHE A 217 12.02 2.26 5.66
CA PHE A 217 10.76 1.56 5.90
C PHE A 217 10.90 0.05 5.68
N MET A 218 11.49 -0.35 4.55
CA MET A 218 11.69 -1.77 4.20
C MET A 218 12.64 -2.49 5.14
N GLY A 219 13.73 -1.85 5.55
CA GLY A 219 14.67 -2.41 6.52
C GLY A 219 14.00 -2.67 7.86
N ILE A 220 13.19 -1.73 8.35
CA ILE A 220 12.43 -1.94 9.60
C ILE A 220 11.35 -3.00 9.41
N LEU A 221 10.65 -3.01 8.27
CA LEU A 221 9.65 -4.03 7.98
C LEU A 221 10.27 -5.44 7.95
N ALA A 222 11.46 -5.61 7.38
CA ALA A 222 12.17 -6.90 7.35
C ALA A 222 12.59 -7.37 8.76
N LEU A 223 13.00 -6.44 9.63
CA LEU A 223 13.38 -6.73 11.01
C LEU A 223 12.17 -6.99 11.92
N ALA A 224 11.06 -6.28 11.67
CA ALA A 224 9.84 -6.36 12.46
C ALA A 224 8.84 -7.41 11.95
N GLY A 225 9.00 -7.87 10.70
CA GLY A 225 8.19 -8.90 10.08
C GLY A 225 8.45 -10.29 10.67
N PRO A 226 7.72 -11.33 10.22
CA PRO A 226 7.66 -12.61 10.90
C PRO A 226 8.94 -13.44 10.81
N VAL A 227 9.74 -13.28 9.74
CA VAL A 227 10.93 -14.10 9.48
C VAL A 227 12.01 -13.92 10.55
N ALA A 228 12.44 -12.69 10.81
CA ALA A 228 13.55 -12.43 11.74
C ALA A 228 13.26 -12.86 13.20
N PRO A 229 12.09 -12.57 13.80
CA PRO A 229 11.70 -13.06 15.12
C PRO A 229 11.55 -14.58 15.15
N PHE A 230 10.95 -15.18 14.12
CA PHE A 230 10.76 -16.63 14.08
C PHE A 230 12.09 -17.39 14.03
N LEU A 231 13.08 -16.89 13.29
CA LEU A 231 14.43 -17.45 13.26
C LEU A 231 15.18 -17.33 14.60
N ARG A 232 14.81 -16.36 15.45
CA ARG A 232 15.46 -16.15 16.76
C ARG A 232 14.82 -16.98 17.86
N ASP A 233 13.50 -16.84 18.04
CA ASP A 233 12.79 -17.30 19.24
C ASP A 233 11.66 -18.29 18.89
N GLY A 234 11.56 -18.75 17.64
CA GLY A 234 10.51 -19.68 17.16
C GLY A 234 9.10 -19.08 17.13
N THR A 235 8.94 -17.82 17.56
CA THR A 235 7.64 -17.12 17.62
C THR A 235 7.81 -15.62 17.38
N MET A 236 6.73 -14.97 16.95
CA MET A 236 6.64 -13.52 16.85
C MET A 236 5.90 -12.98 18.08
N ARG A 237 6.47 -11.99 18.79
CA ARG A 237 5.86 -11.44 20.02
C ARG A 237 4.56 -10.68 19.78
N SER A 238 4.49 -9.88 18.71
CA SER A 238 3.28 -9.14 18.33
C SER A 238 3.24 -8.87 16.83
N GLY A 239 2.28 -9.50 16.16
CA GLY A 239 2.03 -9.29 14.73
C GLY A 239 1.61 -7.87 14.40
N ILE A 240 0.75 -7.31 15.26
CA ILE A 240 0.23 -5.95 15.13
C ILE A 240 1.40 -4.97 15.17
N LEU A 241 2.21 -4.99 16.23
CA LEU A 241 3.34 -4.07 16.33
C LEU A 241 4.34 -4.27 15.18
N GLY A 242 4.60 -5.52 14.76
CA GLY A 242 5.47 -5.80 13.62
C GLY A 242 5.01 -5.19 12.30
N ALA A 243 3.69 -5.06 12.09
CA ALA A 243 3.13 -4.44 10.89
C ALA A 243 3.15 -2.90 10.97
N TRP A 244 2.94 -2.34 12.16
CA TRP A 244 2.73 -0.90 12.36
C TRP A 244 4.00 -0.11 12.70
N ILE A 245 4.97 -0.69 13.41
CA ILE A 245 6.24 -0.04 13.78
C ILE A 245 6.98 0.57 12.57
N PRO A 246 7.04 -0.07 11.39
CA PRO A 246 7.69 0.53 10.21
C PRO A 246 7.17 1.93 9.84
N LEU A 247 5.91 2.27 10.19
CA LEU A 247 5.33 3.59 9.94
C LEU A 247 5.98 4.71 10.76
N VAL A 248 6.76 4.40 11.79
CA VAL A 248 7.54 5.42 12.51
C VAL A 248 8.46 6.19 11.55
N VAL A 249 9.05 5.53 10.54
CA VAL A 249 9.92 6.18 9.55
C VAL A 249 9.22 7.26 8.75
N PRO A 250 8.14 6.98 7.99
CA PRO A 250 7.44 8.00 7.22
C PRO A 250 6.75 9.05 8.11
N ILE A 251 6.33 8.70 9.33
CA ILE A 251 5.82 9.68 10.30
C ILE A 251 6.91 10.69 10.69
N LEU A 252 8.08 10.20 11.10
CA LEU A 252 9.21 11.05 11.48
C LEU A 252 9.67 11.90 10.30
N LEU A 253 9.73 11.33 9.09
CA LEU A 253 10.06 12.07 7.88
C LEU A 253 9.07 13.23 7.66
N CYS A 254 7.77 12.96 7.72
CA CYS A 254 6.73 14.00 7.62
C CYS A 254 6.87 15.07 8.71
N MET A 255 7.10 14.67 9.97
CA MET A 255 7.26 15.60 11.09
C MET A 255 8.48 16.51 10.91
N VAL A 256 9.61 15.96 10.48
CA VAL A 256 10.85 16.72 10.22
C VAL A 256 10.64 17.69 9.07
N LEU A 257 10.10 17.23 7.93
CA LEU A 257 9.83 18.10 6.78
C LEU A 257 8.83 19.21 7.14
N PHE A 258 7.75 18.88 7.86
CA PHE A 258 6.78 19.86 8.32
C PHE A 258 7.41 20.88 9.28
N GLY A 259 8.23 20.42 10.24
CA GLY A 259 8.94 21.29 11.17
C GLY A 259 9.88 22.28 10.49
N ILE A 260 10.61 21.83 9.47
CA ILE A 260 11.48 22.68 8.64
C ILE A 260 10.62 23.68 7.84
N ALA A 261 9.53 23.22 7.22
CA ALA A 261 8.64 24.08 6.44
C ALA A 261 8.04 25.19 7.31
N ARG A 262 7.52 24.84 8.49
CA ARG A 262 6.97 25.80 9.44
C ARG A 262 8.01 26.86 9.82
N ARG A 263 9.25 26.48 10.12
CA ARG A 263 10.31 27.45 10.44
C ARG A 263 10.66 28.37 9.27
N ARG A 264 10.53 27.89 8.03
CA ARG A 264 10.89 28.69 6.85
C ARG A 264 9.80 29.67 6.42
N TYR A 265 8.53 29.37 6.71
CA TYR A 265 7.38 30.17 6.27
C TYR A 265 6.68 30.96 7.40
N VAL A 266 7.04 30.78 8.68
CA VAL A 266 6.51 31.56 9.81
C VAL A 266 7.34 32.82 10.13
N TYR A 267 8.51 32.99 9.52
CA TYR A 267 9.34 34.20 9.62
C TYR A 267 9.24 35.12 8.38
N VAL A 268 8.10 35.09 7.68
CA VAL A 268 7.76 36.03 6.60
C VAL A 268 6.44 36.70 6.93
#